data_AF-A0A7J9RIK7-F1
#
_entry.id   AF-A0A7J9RIK7-F1
#
_cell.length_a   1.000
_cell.length_b   1.000
_cell.length_c   1.000
_cell.angle_alpha   90.00
_cell.angle_beta   90.00
_cell.angle_gamma   90.00
#
_symmetry.space_group_name_H-M   'P 1'
#
loop_
_entity.id
_entity.type
_entity.pdbx_description
1 polymer ?
#
loop_
_entity_poly.entity_id
_entity_poly.type
_entity_poly.pdbx_seq_one_letter_code
_entity_poly.pdbx_strand_id
1 'polypeptide(L)'
;MGITAMIPGTTIDGLLSEGKERWQDIFDADAMRMQVMLICPRKERKILEMHGDMVEHGQPVIGVFHRPRAEARLLEEQGLNPRDASFEFLDLATTDLGPWMQHMITSEQWIRGSVSIQPVPFSVDVPAQRAFENITMICFRHPSLPAIERYYLPFPPTSIPNKCFVSLPRRQAAELARQQAEILGVGRAAEPATPEPIIQEEPIAPSPEPVTEIVEVDEVTIEQPDSVPLPTVETNQSEGPQSVTDAITKATTDGFDEMQAAGDELETVDVPLPPVVEEPQSEIEIEFRALVTELIANGVEPSEMVDDPRWDSINERAAAVGFETWPVFMELTSVE
;
A
#
# COMPACT_ATOMS: atom_id res chain seq x y z
N MET A 1 -15.67 1.38 11.72
CA MET A 1 -15.44 1.11 10.28
C MET A 1 -14.60 2.23 9.69
N GLY A 2 -13.63 1.94 8.81
CA GLY A 2 -12.76 2.94 8.16
C GLY A 2 -13.27 3.43 6.79
N ILE A 3 -12.41 4.18 6.09
CA ILE A 3 -12.54 4.57 4.67
C ILE A 3 -11.22 4.24 3.98
N THR A 4 -11.28 3.51 2.87
CA THR A 4 -10.11 3.03 2.15
C THR A 4 -9.89 3.83 0.86
N ALA A 5 -8.65 4.29 0.67
CA ALA A 5 -8.20 5.02 -0.50
C ALA A 5 -7.03 4.28 -1.16
N MET A 6 -6.95 4.35 -2.49
CA MET A 6 -5.85 3.77 -3.26
C MET A 6 -4.87 4.86 -3.68
N ILE A 7 -3.59 4.69 -3.32
CA ILE A 7 -2.50 5.59 -3.67
C ILE A 7 -1.53 4.83 -4.60
N PRO A 8 -1.44 5.21 -5.88
CA PRO A 8 -0.57 4.52 -6.84
C PRO A 8 0.89 4.95 -6.70
N GLY A 9 1.82 4.06 -7.08
CA GLY A 9 3.22 4.39 -7.29
C GLY A 9 4.00 4.74 -6.01
N THR A 10 3.55 4.28 -4.84
CA THR A 10 4.22 4.53 -3.57
C THR A 10 4.58 3.22 -2.86
N THR A 11 5.24 3.33 -1.71
CA THR A 11 5.69 2.22 -0.87
C THR A 11 5.15 2.40 0.55
N ILE A 12 5.18 1.33 1.36
CA ILE A 12 4.80 1.43 2.78
C ILE A 12 5.75 2.39 3.50
N ASP A 13 7.06 2.27 3.27
CA ASP A 13 8.07 3.16 3.86
C ASP A 13 7.82 4.62 3.49
N GLY A 14 7.52 4.90 2.23
CA GLY A 14 7.20 6.25 1.75
C GLY A 14 5.99 6.82 2.48
N LEU A 15 4.90 6.07 2.54
CA LEU A 15 3.67 6.51 3.22
C LEU A 15 3.86 6.69 4.74
N LEU A 16 4.63 5.83 5.40
CA LEU A 16 4.95 5.97 6.82
C LEU A 16 5.85 7.19 7.07
N SER A 17 6.82 7.46 6.20
CA SER A 17 7.70 8.63 6.31
C SER A 17 6.93 9.95 6.16
N GLU A 18 5.92 9.98 5.29
CA GLU A 18 5.02 11.11 5.09
C GLU A 18 3.84 11.11 6.07
N GLY A 19 3.69 10.10 6.92
CA GLY A 19 2.45 9.82 7.66
C GLY A 19 1.99 10.99 8.52
N LYS A 20 2.92 11.66 9.21
CA LYS A 20 2.64 12.82 10.05
C LYS A 20 2.16 14.05 9.26
N GLU A 21 2.73 14.28 8.08
CA GLU A 21 2.31 15.39 7.22
C GLU A 21 0.97 15.08 6.52
N ARG A 22 0.84 13.84 6.04
CA ARG A 22 -0.30 13.38 5.24
C ARG A 22 -1.57 13.18 6.06
N TRP A 23 -1.44 12.68 7.29
CA TRP A 23 -2.59 12.30 8.12
C TRP A 23 -2.65 13.03 9.48
N GLN A 24 -1.68 13.89 9.80
CA GLN A 24 -1.70 14.75 10.99
C GLN A 24 -2.06 13.96 12.26
N ASP A 25 -3.08 14.40 13.00
CA ASP A 25 -3.52 13.84 14.28
C ASP A 25 -4.06 12.40 14.19
N ILE A 26 -4.30 11.89 12.98
CA ILE A 26 -4.72 10.50 12.76
C ILE A 26 -3.54 9.54 12.95
N PHE A 27 -2.36 9.97 12.52
CA PHE A 27 -1.16 9.15 12.52
C PHE A 27 -0.34 9.42 13.78
N ASP A 28 -0.23 8.41 14.62
CA ASP A 28 0.65 8.42 15.76
C ASP A 28 1.99 7.77 15.38
N ALA A 29 3.05 8.58 15.35
CA ALA A 29 4.41 8.14 15.01
C ALA A 29 5.02 7.25 16.12
N ASP A 30 4.52 7.35 17.35
CA ASP A 30 5.00 6.56 18.49
C ASP A 30 4.23 5.24 18.64
N ALA A 31 3.16 5.03 17.84
CA ALA A 31 2.40 3.79 17.87
C ALA A 31 3.25 2.61 17.40
N MET A 32 3.19 1.50 18.16
CA MET A 32 3.89 0.28 17.78
C MET A 32 3.19 -0.40 16.60
N ARG A 33 3.84 -0.36 15.43
CA ARG A 33 3.34 -0.95 14.19
C ARG A 33 3.97 -2.31 13.92
N MET A 34 3.27 -3.13 13.15
CA MET A 34 3.74 -4.42 12.72
C MET A 34 3.31 -4.69 11.28
N GLN A 35 4.08 -5.55 10.61
CA GLN A 35 3.77 -5.99 9.27
C GLN A 35 3.36 -7.46 9.28
N VAL A 36 2.29 -7.78 8.55
CA VAL A 36 1.79 -9.14 8.35
C VAL A 36 1.57 -9.42 6.88
N MET A 37 1.60 -10.70 6.50
CA MET A 37 1.31 -11.15 5.14
C MET A 37 -0.09 -11.76 5.08
N LEU A 38 -0.90 -11.34 4.12
CA LEU A 38 -2.20 -11.95 3.82
C LEU A 38 -2.12 -12.69 2.47
N ILE A 39 -2.68 -13.90 2.44
CA ILE A 39 -2.78 -14.71 1.22
C ILE A 39 -4.25 -15.07 0.98
N CYS A 40 -4.85 -14.46 -0.03
CA CYS A 40 -6.26 -14.69 -0.40
C CYS A 40 -6.40 -15.25 -1.83
N PRO A 41 -7.51 -15.93 -2.16
CA PRO A 41 -7.84 -16.29 -3.52
C PRO A 41 -7.94 -15.04 -4.39
N ARG A 42 -7.48 -15.12 -5.64
CA ARG A 42 -7.47 -13.97 -6.55
C ARG A 42 -8.83 -13.30 -6.75
N LYS A 43 -9.90 -14.09 -6.70
CA LYS A 43 -11.30 -13.62 -6.79
C LYS A 43 -11.74 -12.74 -5.61
N GLU A 44 -11.13 -12.91 -4.44
CA GLU A 44 -11.48 -12.19 -3.20
C GLU A 44 -10.60 -10.94 -2.99
N ARG A 45 -9.65 -10.67 -3.90
CA ARG A 45 -8.76 -9.51 -3.82
C ARG A 45 -9.51 -8.20 -3.61
N LYS A 46 -10.58 -7.94 -4.37
CA LYS A 46 -11.37 -6.70 -4.27
C LYS A 46 -12.01 -6.52 -2.90
N ILE A 47 -12.35 -7.62 -2.22
CA ILE A 47 -12.92 -7.58 -0.87
C ILE A 47 -11.82 -7.17 0.12
N LEU A 48 -10.62 -7.74 -0.01
CA LEU A 48 -9.47 -7.34 0.81
C LEU A 48 -9.05 -5.88 0.58
N GLU A 49 -9.05 -5.42 -0.68
CA GLU A 49 -8.77 -4.02 -1.03
C GLU A 49 -9.72 -3.03 -0.31
N MET A 50 -10.94 -3.46 0.01
CA MET A 50 -11.96 -2.65 0.71
C MET A 50 -12.18 -3.10 2.17
N HIS A 51 -11.35 -3.99 2.70
CA HIS A 51 -11.56 -4.59 4.03
C HIS A 51 -11.57 -3.55 5.15
N GLY A 52 -10.75 -2.52 5.00
CA GLY A 52 -10.70 -1.39 5.92
C GLY A 52 -12.03 -0.63 6.06
N ASP A 53 -12.92 -0.71 5.07
CA ASP A 53 -14.26 -0.10 5.16
C ASP A 53 -15.21 -0.88 6.06
N MET A 54 -14.91 -2.15 6.32
CA MET A 54 -15.70 -3.06 7.14
C MET A 54 -15.16 -3.18 8.57
N VAL A 55 -13.91 -2.77 8.80
CA VAL A 55 -13.22 -2.89 10.09
C VAL A 55 -13.08 -1.54 10.78
N GLU A 56 -13.27 -1.50 12.09
CA GLU A 56 -12.89 -0.36 12.91
C GLU A 56 -11.45 -0.50 13.41
N HIS A 57 -10.67 0.55 13.22
CA HIS A 57 -9.26 0.63 13.60
C HIS A 57 -8.94 2.06 14.05
N GLY A 58 -7.90 2.20 14.87
CA GLY A 58 -7.50 3.47 15.48
C GLY A 58 -6.40 4.21 14.73
N GLN A 59 -5.56 3.50 13.98
CA GLN A 59 -4.44 4.05 13.22
C GLN A 59 -4.56 3.76 11.72
N PRO A 60 -3.95 4.55 10.83
CA PRO A 60 -3.91 4.24 9.40
C PRO A 60 -3.36 2.83 9.16
N VAL A 61 -4.06 2.07 8.31
CA VAL A 61 -3.64 0.73 7.89
C VAL A 61 -3.24 0.79 6.42
N ILE A 62 -2.08 0.23 6.08
CA ILE A 62 -1.48 0.33 4.74
C ILE A 62 -1.27 -1.08 4.19
N GLY A 63 -1.98 -1.41 3.12
CA GLY A 63 -1.87 -2.68 2.40
C GLY A 63 -1.21 -2.51 1.04
N VAL A 64 -0.26 -3.36 0.69
CA VAL A 64 0.37 -3.40 -0.63
C VAL A 64 0.31 -4.80 -1.20
N PHE A 65 -0.31 -4.94 -2.37
CA PHE A 65 -0.33 -6.21 -3.08
C PHE A 65 0.97 -6.42 -3.85
N HIS A 66 1.63 -7.55 -3.63
CA HIS A 66 2.73 -8.00 -4.50
C HIS A 66 2.21 -8.97 -5.55
N ARG A 67 2.73 -8.85 -6.78
CA ARG A 67 2.46 -9.80 -7.86
C ARG A 67 3.77 -10.46 -8.26
N PRO A 68 4.00 -11.73 -7.88
CA PRO A 68 5.17 -12.49 -8.29
C PRO A 68 5.34 -12.48 -9.82
N ARG A 69 6.57 -12.24 -10.29
CA ARG A 69 6.94 -12.24 -11.70
C ARG A 69 7.91 -13.39 -11.99
N ALA A 70 9.20 -13.10 -12.13
CA ALA A 70 10.22 -14.10 -12.43
C ALA A 70 10.44 -15.12 -11.28
N GLU A 71 10.12 -14.70 -10.05
CA GLU A 71 10.17 -15.49 -8.83
C GLU A 71 8.95 -16.41 -8.64
N ALA A 72 7.93 -16.31 -9.52
CA ALA A 72 6.72 -17.13 -9.44
C ALA A 72 7.01 -18.65 -9.39
N ARG A 73 8.04 -19.11 -10.12
CA ARG A 73 8.49 -20.51 -10.12
C ARG A 73 8.84 -21.04 -8.72
N LEU A 74 9.39 -20.19 -7.84
CA LEU A 74 9.78 -20.58 -6.48
C LEU A 74 8.57 -20.82 -5.56
N LEU A 75 7.41 -20.24 -5.90
CA LEU A 75 6.14 -20.52 -5.23
C LEU A 75 5.49 -21.79 -5.79
N GLU A 76 5.62 -22.01 -7.10
CA GLU A 76 5.14 -23.23 -7.76
C GLU A 76 5.88 -24.47 -7.23
N GLU A 77 7.19 -24.37 -6.95
CA GLU A 77 7.99 -25.41 -6.29
C GLU A 77 7.47 -25.76 -4.89
N GLN A 78 6.80 -24.83 -4.21
CA GLN A 78 6.13 -25.04 -2.91
C GLN A 78 4.69 -25.54 -3.06
N GLY A 79 4.21 -25.78 -4.28
CA GLY A 79 2.87 -26.27 -4.57
C GLY A 79 1.79 -25.17 -4.59
N LEU A 80 2.17 -23.90 -4.56
CA LEU A 80 1.24 -22.77 -4.68
C LEU A 80 1.32 -22.15 -6.08
N ASN A 81 0.23 -22.15 -6.82
CA ASN A 81 0.13 -21.43 -8.09
C ASN A 81 -0.10 -19.92 -7.85
N PRO A 82 0.85 -19.04 -8.23
CA PRO A 82 0.73 -17.60 -7.98
C PRO A 82 -0.43 -16.91 -8.71
N ARG A 83 -1.02 -17.57 -9.72
CA ARG A 83 -2.18 -17.05 -10.46
C ARG A 83 -3.49 -17.23 -9.70
N ASP A 84 -3.55 -18.18 -8.75
CA ASP A 84 -4.76 -18.47 -7.98
C ASP A 84 -4.86 -17.64 -6.70
N ALA A 85 -3.76 -17.01 -6.29
CA ALA A 85 -3.64 -16.24 -5.07
C ALA A 85 -3.31 -14.75 -5.32
N SER A 86 -3.64 -13.91 -4.35
CA SER A 86 -3.07 -12.57 -4.17
C SER A 86 -2.32 -12.53 -2.85
N PHE A 87 -1.23 -11.79 -2.83
CA PHE A 87 -0.36 -11.63 -1.68
C PHE A 87 -0.35 -10.17 -1.30
N GLU A 88 -0.69 -9.88 -0.06
CA GLU A 88 -0.73 -8.52 0.48
C GLU A 88 0.22 -8.43 1.66
N PHE A 89 1.05 -7.38 1.66
CA PHE A 89 1.80 -6.96 2.83
C PHE A 89 1.01 -5.85 3.50
N LEU A 90 0.57 -6.12 4.72
CA LEU A 90 -0.27 -5.24 5.49
C LEU A 90 0.53 -4.71 6.68
N ASP A 91 0.63 -3.39 6.76
CA ASP A 91 1.21 -2.66 7.88
C ASP A 91 0.11 -1.97 8.68
N LEU A 92 0.05 -2.25 9.98
CA LEU A 92 -0.98 -1.77 10.89
C LEU A 92 -0.43 -1.59 12.31
N ALA A 93 -1.13 -0.81 13.13
CA ALA A 93 -0.83 -0.76 14.56
C ALA A 93 -1.09 -2.13 15.19
N THR A 94 -0.23 -2.52 16.13
CA THR A 94 -0.33 -3.83 16.80
C THR A 94 -1.66 -3.99 17.53
N THR A 95 -2.22 -2.89 18.05
CA THR A 95 -3.54 -2.84 18.70
C THR A 95 -4.69 -3.14 17.76
N ASP A 96 -4.55 -2.86 16.46
CA ASP A 96 -5.59 -3.02 15.46
C ASP A 96 -5.59 -4.42 14.81
N LEU A 97 -4.54 -5.23 15.01
CA LEU A 97 -4.44 -6.57 14.40
C LEU A 97 -5.61 -7.49 14.79
N GLY A 98 -5.99 -7.49 16.07
CA GLY A 98 -7.09 -8.33 16.57
C GLY A 98 -8.40 -8.02 15.84
N PRO A 99 -8.90 -6.77 15.94
CA PRO A 99 -10.10 -6.33 15.20
C PRO A 99 -10.00 -6.57 13.69
N TRP A 100 -8.84 -6.30 13.08
CA TRP A 100 -8.62 -6.48 11.65
C TRP A 100 -8.79 -7.92 11.17
N MET A 101 -8.26 -8.87 11.94
CA MET A 101 -8.29 -10.28 11.58
C MET A 101 -9.50 -11.03 12.12
N GLN A 102 -10.28 -10.43 13.03
CA GLN A 102 -11.35 -11.11 13.76
C GLN A 102 -12.34 -11.81 12.83
N HIS A 103 -12.95 -11.07 11.88
CA HIS A 103 -13.93 -11.65 10.97
C HIS A 103 -13.35 -12.75 10.09
N MET A 104 -12.12 -12.55 9.60
CA MET A 104 -11.43 -13.50 8.71
C MET A 104 -11.15 -14.82 9.44
N ILE A 105 -10.75 -14.76 10.71
CA ILE A 105 -10.48 -15.95 11.51
C ILE A 105 -11.78 -16.64 11.95
N THR A 106 -12.77 -15.89 12.45
CA THR A 106 -13.98 -16.49 13.04
C THR A 106 -14.99 -16.96 12.00
N SER A 107 -15.18 -16.18 10.93
CA SER A 107 -16.23 -16.42 9.94
C SER A 107 -15.69 -17.21 8.76
N GLU A 108 -14.53 -16.80 8.24
CA GLU A 108 -13.93 -17.38 7.03
C GLU A 108 -12.87 -18.46 7.34
N GLN A 109 -12.59 -18.72 8.62
CA GLN A 109 -11.68 -19.78 9.07
C GLN A 109 -10.26 -19.61 8.49
N TRP A 110 -9.78 -18.37 8.39
CA TRP A 110 -8.42 -18.09 7.98
C TRP A 110 -7.41 -18.69 8.94
N ILE A 111 -6.34 -19.23 8.37
CA ILE A 111 -5.32 -19.98 9.09
C ILE A 111 -4.14 -19.05 9.34
N ARG A 112 -3.83 -18.84 10.62
CA ARG A 112 -2.61 -18.15 11.05
C ARG A 112 -1.40 -19.09 10.94
N GLY A 113 -0.31 -18.57 10.40
CA GLY A 113 0.98 -19.25 10.30
C GLY A 113 2.13 -18.24 10.35
N SER A 114 3.30 -18.70 9.94
CA SER A 114 4.51 -17.90 9.81
C SER A 114 5.11 -18.15 8.44
N VAL A 115 5.69 -17.12 7.83
CA VAL A 115 6.37 -17.20 6.54
C VAL A 115 7.73 -16.52 6.65
N SER A 116 8.73 -17.08 5.98
CA SER A 116 10.06 -16.47 5.85
C SER A 116 10.11 -15.68 4.54
N ILE A 117 10.18 -14.36 4.65
CA ILE A 117 10.43 -13.48 3.51
C ILE A 117 11.94 -13.46 3.25
N GLN A 118 12.35 -13.77 2.03
CA GLN A 118 13.74 -13.89 1.63
C GLN A 118 14.00 -13.06 0.36
N PRO A 119 15.22 -12.52 0.19
CA PRO A 119 15.59 -11.93 -1.09
C PRO A 119 15.54 -12.99 -2.19
N VAL A 120 15.17 -12.56 -3.40
CA VAL A 120 15.18 -13.45 -4.57
C VAL A 120 16.60 -14.01 -4.77
N PRO A 121 16.76 -15.33 -4.95
CA PRO A 121 18.06 -15.93 -5.22
C PRO A 121 18.65 -15.40 -6.53
N PHE A 122 19.97 -15.21 -6.57
CA PHE A 122 20.69 -14.76 -7.77
C PHE A 122 20.44 -15.65 -9.00
N SER A 123 20.10 -16.92 -8.81
CA SER A 123 19.75 -17.85 -9.89
C SER A 123 18.47 -17.48 -10.65
N VAL A 124 17.64 -16.59 -10.11
CA VAL A 124 16.37 -16.21 -10.73
C VAL A 124 16.53 -15.09 -11.77
N ASP A 125 17.68 -14.42 -11.79
CA ASP A 125 18.06 -13.35 -12.73
C ASP A 125 17.00 -12.23 -12.83
N VAL A 126 16.65 -11.65 -11.67
CA VAL A 126 15.72 -10.52 -11.61
C VAL A 126 16.50 -9.21 -11.73
N PRO A 127 16.19 -8.36 -12.72
CA PRO A 127 16.83 -7.05 -12.84
C PRO A 127 16.49 -6.17 -11.63
N ALA A 128 17.45 -5.36 -11.21
CA ALA A 128 17.29 -4.35 -10.16
C ALA A 128 16.85 -4.88 -8.78
N GLN A 129 17.34 -6.04 -8.34
CA GLN A 129 17.09 -6.52 -6.97
C GLN A 129 17.96 -5.80 -5.92
N ARG A 130 17.41 -5.60 -4.72
CA ARG A 130 18.14 -5.17 -3.53
C ARG A 130 18.13 -6.31 -2.51
N ALA A 131 19.31 -6.81 -2.14
CA ALA A 131 19.42 -7.79 -1.09
C ALA A 131 18.96 -7.22 0.27
N PHE A 132 18.31 -8.05 1.07
CA PHE A 132 17.89 -7.74 2.44
C PHE A 132 17.94 -9.00 3.30
N GLU A 133 17.92 -8.85 4.62
CA GLU A 133 17.95 -9.97 5.56
C GLU A 133 16.65 -10.78 5.52
N ASN A 134 16.71 -12.05 5.89
CA ASN A 134 15.52 -12.88 5.96
C ASN A 134 14.60 -12.39 7.09
N ILE A 135 13.36 -12.06 6.76
CA ILE A 135 12.37 -11.56 7.71
C ILE A 135 11.39 -12.69 8.01
N THR A 136 11.18 -13.00 9.29
CA THR A 136 10.10 -13.91 9.69
C THR A 136 8.86 -13.09 10.01
N MET A 137 7.76 -13.38 9.33
CA MET A 137 6.53 -12.58 9.41
C MET A 137 5.32 -13.46 9.70
N ILE A 138 4.36 -12.92 10.45
CA ILE A 138 3.07 -13.57 10.64
C ILE A 138 2.32 -13.58 9.31
N CYS A 139 1.81 -14.76 8.93
CA CYS A 139 1.03 -14.94 7.72
C CYS A 139 -0.39 -15.38 8.08
N PHE A 140 -1.39 -14.76 7.47
CA PHE A 140 -2.76 -15.27 7.48
C PHE A 140 -3.13 -15.71 6.08
N ARG A 141 -3.58 -16.94 5.94
CA ARG A 141 -3.96 -17.50 4.64
C ARG A 141 -5.41 -17.97 4.63
N HIS A 142 -6.06 -17.79 3.50
CA HIS A 142 -7.37 -18.39 3.25
C HIS A 142 -7.26 -19.94 3.24
N PRO A 143 -8.22 -20.68 3.83
CA PRO A 143 -8.13 -22.13 3.98
C PRO A 143 -8.08 -22.90 2.65
N SER A 144 -8.57 -22.31 1.55
CA SER A 144 -8.54 -22.96 0.22
C SER A 144 -7.17 -22.95 -0.45
N LEU A 145 -6.19 -22.20 0.07
CA LEU A 145 -4.86 -22.08 -0.54
C LEU A 145 -3.83 -22.90 0.24
N PRO A 146 -2.85 -23.51 -0.44
CA PRO A 146 -1.77 -24.24 0.21
C PRO A 146 -0.94 -23.30 1.10
N ALA A 147 -0.32 -23.87 2.15
CA ALA A 147 0.63 -23.15 2.96
C ALA A 147 1.96 -22.99 2.21
N ILE A 148 2.67 -21.89 2.47
CA ILE A 148 4.03 -21.66 1.99
C ILE A 148 4.94 -21.41 3.19
N GLU A 149 6.19 -21.83 3.09
CA GLU A 149 7.19 -21.58 4.12
C GLU A 149 8.03 -20.35 3.79
N ARG A 150 8.26 -20.10 2.49
CA ARG A 150 9.15 -19.05 1.99
C ARG A 150 8.47 -18.20 0.95
N TYR A 151 8.66 -16.90 1.04
CA TYR A 151 8.22 -15.95 0.03
C TYR A 151 9.39 -15.10 -0.42
N TYR A 152 9.57 -14.97 -1.73
CA TYR A 152 10.73 -14.30 -2.30
C TYR A 152 10.35 -12.92 -2.84
N LEU A 153 11.16 -11.91 -2.53
CA LEU A 153 10.96 -10.56 -3.02
C LEU A 153 12.25 -9.96 -3.58
N PRO A 154 12.16 -9.11 -4.63
CA PRO A 154 13.31 -8.37 -5.14
C PRO A 154 13.72 -7.19 -4.23
N PHE A 155 12.82 -6.72 -3.37
CA PHE A 155 13.01 -5.62 -2.42
C PHE A 155 12.41 -5.99 -1.07
N PRO A 156 12.80 -5.33 0.04
CA PRO A 156 12.10 -5.48 1.31
C PRO A 156 10.58 -5.28 1.16
N PRO A 157 9.74 -5.99 1.94
CA PRO A 157 8.27 -5.85 1.87
C PRO A 157 7.75 -4.42 1.94
N THR A 158 8.40 -3.57 2.73
CA THR A 158 8.00 -2.17 2.94
C THR A 158 8.35 -1.26 1.76
N SER A 159 9.31 -1.66 0.92
CA SER A 159 9.82 -0.86 -0.19
C SER A 159 9.29 -1.33 -1.55
N ILE A 160 8.28 -2.19 -1.61
CA ILE A 160 7.66 -2.64 -2.87
C ILE A 160 6.84 -1.49 -3.47
N PRO A 161 7.21 -0.96 -4.65
CA PRO A 161 6.43 0.10 -5.29
C PRO A 161 5.20 -0.49 -5.96
N ASN A 162 4.01 -0.14 -5.48
CA ASN A 162 2.75 -0.56 -6.10
C ASN A 162 1.58 0.35 -5.67
N LYS A 163 0.36 -0.06 -6.01
CA LYS A 163 -0.87 0.50 -5.47
C LYS A 163 -0.97 0.14 -3.98
N CYS A 164 -0.88 1.17 -3.14
CA CYS A 164 -1.09 1.06 -1.71
C CYS A 164 -2.56 1.34 -1.39
N PHE A 165 -3.18 0.46 -0.63
CA PHE A 165 -4.54 0.58 -0.12
C PHE A 165 -4.44 1.07 1.32
N VAL A 166 -4.81 2.32 1.55
CA VAL A 166 -4.73 2.96 2.86
C VAL A 166 -6.12 3.08 3.43
N SER A 167 -6.36 2.43 4.57
CA SER A 167 -7.59 2.62 5.34
C SER A 167 -7.38 3.62 6.46
N LEU A 168 -8.26 4.62 6.54
CA LEU A 168 -8.27 5.65 7.56
C LEU A 168 -9.47 5.49 8.51
N PRO A 169 -9.30 5.70 9.83
CA PRO A 169 -10.39 5.65 10.80
C PRO A 169 -11.50 6.68 10.48
N ARG A 170 -12.79 6.27 10.41
CA ARG A 170 -13.89 7.17 9.97
C ARG A 170 -14.04 8.47 10.75
N ARG A 171 -13.87 8.45 12.08
CA ARG A 171 -14.05 9.66 12.91
C ARG A 171 -13.12 10.79 12.45
N GLN A 172 -11.90 10.43 12.05
CA GLN A 172 -10.90 11.42 11.67
C GLN A 172 -10.79 11.55 10.14
N ALA A 173 -11.08 10.49 9.37
CA ALA A 173 -11.16 10.54 7.92
C ALA A 173 -12.27 11.49 7.42
N ALA A 174 -13.39 11.59 8.14
CA ALA A 174 -14.44 12.56 7.82
C ALA A 174 -13.98 14.02 8.01
N GLU A 175 -13.12 14.29 9.00
CA GLU A 175 -12.53 15.62 9.21
C GLU A 175 -11.46 15.93 8.17
N LEU A 176 -10.63 14.96 7.81
CA LEU A 176 -9.60 15.12 6.78
C LEU A 176 -10.21 15.24 5.37
N ALA A 177 -11.31 14.53 5.07
CA ALA A 177 -12.08 14.73 3.84
C ALA A 177 -12.70 16.14 3.78
N ARG A 178 -13.13 16.71 4.93
CA ARG A 178 -13.57 18.11 5.01
C ARG A 178 -12.41 19.07 4.75
N GLN A 179 -11.23 18.83 5.33
CA GLN A 179 -10.04 19.65 5.10
C GLN A 179 -9.57 19.56 3.64
N GLN A 180 -9.59 18.37 3.03
CA GLN A 180 -9.27 18.19 1.62
C GLN A 180 -10.29 18.88 0.70
N ALA A 181 -11.58 18.81 1.01
CA ALA A 181 -12.61 19.55 0.27
C ALA A 181 -12.48 21.07 0.43
N GLU A 182 -12.05 21.54 1.60
CA GLU A 182 -11.78 22.96 1.88
C GLU A 182 -10.56 23.47 1.12
N ILE A 183 -9.48 22.68 1.06
CA ILE A 183 -8.25 22.99 0.32
C ILE A 183 -8.46 22.92 -1.20
N LEU A 184 -9.29 22.00 -1.70
CA LEU A 184 -9.54 21.82 -3.13
C LEU A 184 -10.58 22.82 -3.71
N GLY A 185 -11.15 23.70 -2.88
CA GLY A 185 -12.04 24.77 -3.34
C GLY A 185 -13.30 24.30 -4.08
N VAL A 186 -13.69 23.04 -3.93
CA VAL A 186 -14.89 22.48 -4.57
C VAL A 186 -16.09 22.80 -3.71
N GLY A 187 -16.71 23.94 -4.00
CA GLY A 187 -18.15 24.14 -3.85
C GLY A 187 -18.67 24.37 -2.44
N ARG A 188 -18.88 25.64 -2.12
CA ARG A 188 -20.12 26.07 -1.47
C ARG A 188 -21.32 25.61 -2.32
N ALA A 189 -21.73 24.36 -2.20
CA ALA A 189 -23.06 23.93 -2.57
C ALA A 189 -23.93 24.13 -1.32
N ALA A 190 -24.89 25.04 -1.42
CA ALA A 190 -25.85 25.33 -0.37
C ALA A 190 -26.49 24.04 0.16
N GLU A 191 -26.62 23.94 1.47
CA GLU A 191 -27.39 22.89 2.14
C GLU A 191 -28.76 22.76 1.46
N PRO A 192 -29.15 21.59 0.96
CA PRO A 192 -30.56 21.34 0.70
C PRO A 192 -31.26 21.27 2.06
N ALA A 193 -32.12 22.26 2.28
CA ALA A 193 -32.95 22.42 3.47
C ALA A 193 -33.55 21.08 3.92
N THR A 194 -33.24 20.69 5.14
CA THR A 194 -33.94 19.63 5.86
C THR A 194 -35.38 20.09 6.09
N PRO A 195 -36.42 19.37 5.64
CA PRO A 195 -37.76 19.66 6.11
C PRO A 195 -37.85 19.22 7.58
N GLU A 196 -38.22 20.15 8.44
CA GLU A 196 -38.45 19.98 9.88
C GLU A 196 -39.40 18.80 10.14
N PRO A 197 -39.06 17.84 11.02
CA PRO A 197 -40.04 16.91 11.53
C PRO A 197 -40.95 17.66 12.50
N ILE A 198 -42.22 17.70 12.16
CA ILE A 198 -43.34 18.22 12.94
C ILE A 198 -43.33 17.53 14.31
N ILE A 199 -43.20 18.34 15.36
CA ILE A 199 -43.38 17.94 16.75
C ILE A 199 -44.85 17.49 16.91
N GLN A 200 -45.07 16.20 17.15
CA GLN A 200 -46.30 15.71 17.78
C GLN A 200 -45.94 15.27 19.20
N GLU A 201 -46.34 16.10 20.16
CA GLU A 201 -46.44 15.73 21.57
C GLU A 201 -47.51 14.65 21.73
N GLU A 202 -47.13 13.47 22.22
CA GLU A 202 -48.06 12.56 22.88
C GLU A 202 -47.55 12.17 24.27
N PRO A 203 -48.44 11.92 25.24
CA PRO A 203 -48.17 12.14 26.66
C PRO A 203 -47.52 10.92 27.32
N ILE A 204 -46.55 11.20 28.19
CA ILE A 204 -45.92 10.23 29.09
C ILE A 204 -46.94 9.78 30.15
N ALA A 205 -47.20 8.48 30.22
CA ALA A 205 -47.79 7.82 31.39
C ALA A 205 -46.73 6.95 32.08
N PRO A 206 -46.69 6.92 33.43
CA PRO A 206 -45.55 6.40 34.18
C PRO A 206 -45.63 4.88 34.37
N SER A 207 -44.48 4.21 34.37
CA SER A 207 -44.34 2.82 34.83
C SER A 207 -43.15 2.74 35.81
N PRO A 208 -43.26 1.95 36.89
CA PRO A 208 -42.42 2.12 38.09
C PRO A 208 -41.07 1.42 38.00
N GLU A 209 -40.11 1.96 38.76
CA GLU A 209 -38.77 1.43 39.01
C GLU A 209 -38.78 0.00 39.58
N PRO A 210 -37.68 -0.73 39.38
CA PRO A 210 -37.14 -1.45 40.53
C PRO A 210 -35.62 -1.26 40.72
N VAL A 211 -35.31 -0.79 41.93
CA VAL A 211 -34.35 -1.34 42.91
C VAL A 211 -32.93 -1.64 42.42
N THR A 212 -32.03 -0.75 42.84
CA THR A 212 -30.60 -0.97 43.02
C THR A 212 -30.35 -2.04 44.11
N GLU A 213 -29.77 -3.17 43.72
CA GLU A 213 -29.15 -4.11 44.64
C GLU A 213 -27.63 -4.02 44.46
N ILE A 214 -27.00 -3.40 45.45
CA ILE A 214 -25.55 -3.19 45.56
C ILE A 214 -25.03 -4.45 46.26
N VAL A 215 -24.24 -5.26 45.57
CA VAL A 215 -23.54 -6.40 46.17
C VAL A 215 -22.07 -6.05 46.29
N GLU A 216 -21.64 -5.76 47.52
CA GLU A 216 -20.23 -5.78 47.95
C GLU A 216 -19.73 -7.23 47.91
N VAL A 217 -18.60 -7.47 47.25
CA VAL A 217 -17.72 -8.62 47.57
C VAL A 217 -16.26 -8.22 47.38
N ASP A 218 -15.62 -8.08 48.54
CA ASP A 218 -14.27 -8.45 48.96
C ASP A 218 -13.01 -8.10 48.14
N GLU A 219 -12.08 -7.52 48.91
CA GLU A 219 -10.65 -7.40 48.68
C GLU A 219 -10.04 -8.69 48.12
N VAL A 220 -9.41 -8.58 46.94
CA VAL A 220 -8.39 -9.53 46.49
C VAL A 220 -7.05 -8.80 46.48
N THR A 221 -6.25 -9.10 47.49
CA THR A 221 -4.83 -8.73 47.61
C THR A 221 -4.04 -9.34 46.45
N ILE A 222 -3.38 -8.49 45.66
CA ILE A 222 -2.45 -8.94 44.61
C ILE A 222 -1.03 -8.74 45.14
N GLU A 223 -0.31 -9.84 45.31
CA GLU A 223 1.09 -9.88 45.71
C GLU A 223 2.00 -9.28 44.61
N GLN A 224 2.88 -8.36 45.01
CA GLN A 224 3.90 -7.78 44.14
C GLN A 224 4.94 -8.84 43.73
N PRO A 225 5.28 -8.98 42.43
CA PRO A 225 6.44 -9.78 42.04
C PRO A 225 7.74 -8.99 42.24
N ASP A 226 8.69 -9.67 42.89
CA ASP A 226 10.05 -9.22 43.19
C ASP A 226 10.84 -8.75 41.95
N SER A 227 11.56 -7.64 42.12
CA SER A 227 12.47 -7.07 41.14
C SER A 227 13.76 -7.89 41.01
N VAL A 228 14.07 -8.33 39.80
CA VAL A 228 15.34 -8.99 39.46
C VAL A 228 16.39 -7.91 39.10
N PRO A 229 17.62 -7.93 39.65
CA PRO A 229 18.60 -6.87 39.41
C PRO A 229 19.34 -7.06 38.07
N LEU A 230 19.52 -5.95 37.34
CA LEU A 230 20.40 -5.88 36.16
C LEU A 230 21.88 -6.03 36.55
N PRO A 231 22.72 -6.66 35.72
CA PRO A 231 24.15 -6.75 35.97
C PRO A 231 24.85 -5.40 35.71
N THR A 232 25.67 -4.98 36.66
CA THR A 232 26.65 -3.89 36.55
C THR A 232 27.79 -4.29 35.61
N VAL A 233 28.06 -3.47 34.58
CA VAL A 233 29.28 -3.56 33.78
C VAL A 233 30.29 -2.53 34.32
N GLU A 234 31.43 -3.05 34.75
CA GLU A 234 32.58 -2.30 35.22
C GLU A 234 33.20 -1.44 34.11
N THR A 235 33.56 -0.23 34.50
CA THR A 235 34.23 0.78 33.68
C THR A 235 35.68 0.36 33.45
N ASN A 236 36.09 0.22 32.18
CA ASN A 236 37.50 0.28 31.81
C ASN A 236 37.69 1.37 30.75
N GLN A 237 38.52 2.35 31.10
CA GLN A 237 38.93 3.48 30.29
C GLN A 237 39.89 3.02 29.19
N SER A 238 39.71 3.50 27.95
CA SER A 238 40.83 3.86 27.08
C SER A 238 40.41 4.88 26.03
N GLU A 239 41.34 5.78 25.76
CA GLU A 239 41.27 7.08 25.08
C GLU A 239 40.66 7.09 23.65
N GLY A 240 39.84 8.11 23.37
CA GLY A 240 39.34 8.52 22.05
C GLY A 240 38.52 9.82 22.15
N PRO A 241 38.56 10.71 21.14
CA PRO A 241 38.16 12.11 21.30
C PRO A 241 36.66 12.29 21.52
N GLN A 242 36.34 13.23 22.40
CA GLN A 242 35.00 13.63 22.76
C GLN A 242 34.36 14.50 21.67
N SER A 243 33.05 14.37 21.54
CA SER A 243 32.11 15.21 20.79
C SER A 243 31.79 14.81 19.34
N VAL A 244 30.57 14.28 19.18
CA VAL A 244 29.88 13.96 17.92
C VAL A 244 29.62 15.19 17.02
N THR A 245 29.80 16.40 17.52
CA THR A 245 29.61 17.64 16.74
C THR A 245 30.75 17.93 15.77
N ASP A 246 31.98 17.50 16.08
CA ASP A 246 33.16 17.87 15.29
C ASP A 246 33.41 16.93 14.10
N ALA A 247 32.77 15.75 14.09
CA ALA A 247 32.78 14.83 12.95
C ALA A 247 31.85 15.30 11.81
N ILE A 248 30.76 15.99 12.14
CA ILE A 248 29.74 16.42 11.18
C ILE A 248 30.19 17.69 10.43
N THR A 249 30.86 18.62 11.13
CA THR A 249 31.35 19.88 10.54
C THR A 249 32.55 19.70 9.62
N LYS A 250 33.40 18.70 9.87
CA LYS A 250 34.55 18.42 8.98
C LYS A 250 34.13 17.74 7.66
N ALA A 251 33.06 16.94 7.67
CA ALA A 251 32.56 16.28 6.46
C ALA A 251 31.82 17.23 5.49
N THR A 252 31.34 18.39 5.97
CA THR A 252 30.57 19.34 5.15
C THR A 252 31.41 20.44 4.51
N THR A 253 32.64 20.69 4.99
CA THR A 253 33.52 21.72 4.40
C THR A 253 34.43 21.18 3.31
N ASP A 254 34.92 19.94 3.42
CA ASP A 254 35.85 19.37 2.42
C ASP A 254 35.12 18.92 1.12
N GLY A 255 33.81 18.64 1.18
CA GLY A 255 33.03 18.19 0.02
C GLY A 255 32.49 19.31 -0.88
N PHE A 256 32.47 20.56 -0.40
CA PHE A 256 31.89 21.68 -1.15
C PHE A 256 32.92 22.36 -2.06
N ASP A 257 34.19 22.42 -1.66
CA ASP A 257 35.27 23.00 -2.47
C ASP A 257 35.69 22.07 -3.64
N GLU A 258 35.48 20.75 -3.53
CA GLU A 258 35.81 19.79 -4.60
C GLU A 258 34.76 19.76 -5.73
N MET A 259 33.49 20.10 -5.45
CA MET A 259 32.43 20.19 -6.47
C MET A 259 32.43 21.54 -7.21
N GLN A 260 32.99 22.60 -6.63
CA GLN A 260 33.07 23.92 -7.28
C GLN A 260 34.25 24.02 -8.27
N ALA A 261 35.29 23.17 -8.13
CA ALA A 261 36.43 23.12 -9.04
C ALA A 261 36.19 22.30 -10.33
N ALA A 262 35.12 21.49 -10.38
CA ALA A 262 34.75 20.70 -11.57
C ALA A 262 33.75 21.40 -12.50
N GLY A 263 33.29 22.61 -12.14
CA GLY A 263 32.25 23.36 -12.84
C GLY A 263 32.73 24.41 -13.85
N ASP A 264 34.04 24.59 -14.05
CA ASP A 264 34.59 25.74 -14.79
C ASP A 264 35.39 25.38 -16.07
N GLU A 265 35.29 24.14 -16.57
CA GLU A 265 35.83 23.76 -17.89
C GLU A 265 34.87 22.85 -18.67
N LEU A 266 33.78 23.42 -19.22
CA LEU A 266 33.08 22.83 -20.36
C LEU A 266 32.66 23.95 -21.32
N GLU A 267 33.55 24.27 -22.26
CA GLU A 267 33.25 25.07 -23.45
C GLU A 267 32.08 24.43 -24.23
N THR A 268 31.10 25.29 -24.56
CA THR A 268 29.94 24.97 -25.38
C THR A 268 30.36 24.66 -26.82
N VAL A 269 30.41 23.39 -27.18
CA VAL A 269 30.44 22.96 -28.59
C VAL A 269 29.01 22.63 -29.01
N ASP A 270 28.47 23.46 -29.89
CA ASP A 270 27.17 23.30 -30.55
C ASP A 270 27.21 22.08 -31.47
N VAL A 271 26.66 20.94 -30.99
CA VAL A 271 26.56 19.69 -31.76
C VAL A 271 25.13 19.61 -32.32
N PRO A 272 24.94 19.49 -33.65
CA PRO A 272 23.62 19.35 -34.24
C PRO A 272 22.90 18.10 -33.72
N LEU A 273 21.66 18.27 -33.27
CA LEU A 273 20.77 17.17 -32.87
C LEU A 273 20.73 16.08 -33.97
N PRO A 274 20.95 14.79 -33.62
CA PRO A 274 20.80 13.71 -34.57
C PRO A 274 19.33 13.57 -35.00
N PRO A 275 19.07 13.04 -36.22
CA PRO A 275 17.70 12.84 -36.71
C PRO A 275 16.95 11.90 -35.78
N VAL A 276 15.66 12.22 -35.54
CA VAL A 276 14.70 11.36 -34.83
C VAL A 276 14.72 9.99 -35.50
N VAL A 277 15.32 9.01 -34.81
CA VAL A 277 15.20 7.61 -35.16
C VAL A 277 13.83 7.19 -34.64
N GLU A 278 12.90 6.88 -35.54
CA GLU A 278 11.63 6.25 -35.18
C GLU A 278 11.93 5.02 -34.31
N GLU A 279 11.46 5.04 -33.06
CA GLU A 279 11.51 3.87 -32.19
C GLU A 279 10.84 2.69 -32.94
N PRO A 280 11.41 1.48 -32.89
CA PRO A 280 10.78 0.34 -33.55
C PRO A 280 9.41 0.12 -32.92
N GLN A 281 8.35 0.45 -33.68
CA GLN A 281 6.97 0.18 -33.29
C GLN A 281 6.86 -1.28 -32.88
N SER A 282 6.36 -1.51 -31.67
CA SER A 282 6.16 -2.87 -31.16
C SER A 282 5.20 -3.63 -32.08
N GLU A 283 5.41 -4.94 -32.27
CA GLU A 283 4.54 -5.76 -33.13
C GLU A 283 3.05 -5.64 -32.74
N ILE A 284 2.77 -5.42 -31.46
CA ILE A 284 1.42 -5.21 -30.92
C ILE A 284 0.82 -3.85 -31.32
N GLU A 285 1.66 -2.81 -31.43
CA GLU A 285 1.21 -1.49 -31.86
C GLU A 285 0.82 -1.50 -33.34
N ILE A 286 1.61 -2.17 -34.19
CA ILE A 286 1.30 -2.32 -35.62
C ILE A 286 -0.03 -3.06 -35.80
N GLU A 287 -0.24 -4.15 -35.04
CA GLU A 287 -1.48 -4.93 -35.07
C GLU A 287 -2.69 -4.11 -34.58
N PHE A 288 -2.53 -3.33 -33.51
CA PHE A 288 -3.57 -2.46 -32.98
C PHE A 288 -3.93 -1.33 -33.96
N ARG A 289 -2.93 -0.63 -34.51
CA ARG A 289 -3.14 0.44 -35.50
C ARG A 289 -3.80 -0.11 -36.77
N ALA A 290 -3.44 -1.32 -37.20
CA ALA A 290 -4.07 -1.98 -38.34
C ALA A 290 -5.56 -2.29 -38.08
N LEU A 291 -5.91 -2.82 -36.91
CA LEU A 291 -7.30 -3.09 -36.53
C LEU A 291 -8.14 -1.81 -36.53
N VAL A 292 -7.66 -0.74 -35.88
CA VAL A 292 -8.37 0.54 -35.80
C VAL A 292 -8.55 1.14 -37.20
N THR A 293 -7.52 1.10 -38.05
CA THR A 293 -7.59 1.60 -39.43
C THR A 293 -8.57 0.79 -40.29
N GLU A 294 -8.61 -0.54 -40.12
CA GLU A 294 -9.58 -1.42 -40.78
C GLU A 294 -11.01 -1.08 -40.36
N LEU A 295 -11.26 -0.85 -39.07
CA LEU A 295 -12.58 -0.51 -38.54
C LEU A 295 -13.05 0.88 -39.01
N ILE A 296 -12.15 1.87 -39.03
CA ILE A 296 -12.43 3.20 -39.62
C ILE A 296 -12.75 3.07 -41.11
N ALA A 297 -11.96 2.30 -41.87
CA ALA A 297 -12.19 2.08 -43.30
C ALA A 297 -13.52 1.36 -43.60
N ASN A 298 -13.98 0.52 -42.67
CA ASN A 298 -15.28 -0.14 -42.73
C ASN A 298 -16.44 0.73 -42.24
N GLY A 299 -16.18 1.99 -41.83
CA GLY A 299 -17.19 2.94 -41.39
C GLY A 299 -17.77 2.65 -40.00
N VAL A 300 -17.03 1.92 -39.16
CA VAL A 300 -17.41 1.66 -37.77
C VAL A 300 -17.09 2.92 -36.95
N GLU A 301 -18.04 3.37 -36.12
CA GLU A 301 -17.81 4.54 -35.26
C GLU A 301 -16.89 4.17 -34.08
N PRO A 302 -16.04 5.10 -33.58
CA PRO A 302 -15.10 4.84 -32.48
C PRO A 302 -15.74 4.21 -31.23
N SER A 303 -17.00 4.55 -30.92
CA SER A 303 -17.73 3.95 -29.80
C SER A 303 -18.05 2.46 -29.99
N GLU A 304 -18.21 1.99 -31.23
CA GLU A 304 -18.51 0.60 -31.56
C GLU A 304 -17.25 -0.25 -31.76
N MET A 305 -16.08 0.37 -31.97
CA MET A 305 -14.81 -0.35 -32.13
C MET A 305 -14.38 -1.10 -30.87
N VAL A 306 -14.75 -0.58 -29.70
CA VAL A 306 -14.46 -1.19 -28.39
C VAL A 306 -15.20 -2.51 -28.19
N ASP A 307 -16.31 -2.71 -28.92
CA ASP A 307 -17.12 -3.92 -28.86
C ASP A 307 -16.66 -5.00 -29.86
N ASP A 308 -15.61 -4.76 -30.68
CA ASP A 308 -15.05 -5.78 -31.58
C ASP A 308 -14.40 -6.91 -30.75
N PRO A 309 -14.70 -8.20 -31.02
CA PRO A 309 -14.11 -9.32 -30.29
C PRO A 309 -12.56 -9.38 -30.31
N ARG A 310 -11.92 -8.75 -31.30
CA ARG A 310 -10.45 -8.63 -31.42
C ARG A 310 -9.88 -7.54 -30.51
N TRP A 311 -10.69 -6.56 -30.11
CA TRP A 311 -10.30 -5.43 -29.27
C TRP A 311 -9.77 -5.89 -27.91
N ASP A 312 -10.53 -6.75 -27.22
CA ASP A 312 -10.14 -7.29 -25.91
C ASP A 312 -8.86 -8.12 -26.00
N SER A 313 -8.72 -8.95 -27.04
CA SER A 313 -7.55 -9.80 -27.22
C SER A 313 -6.27 -8.98 -27.46
N ILE A 314 -6.36 -7.88 -28.22
CA ILE A 314 -5.20 -7.03 -28.49
C ILE A 314 -4.88 -6.17 -27.26
N ASN A 315 -5.90 -5.65 -26.55
CA ASN A 315 -5.69 -4.92 -25.30
C ASN A 315 -5.02 -5.77 -24.22
N GLU A 316 -5.42 -7.04 -24.09
CA GLU A 316 -4.80 -7.97 -23.15
C GLU A 316 -3.32 -8.19 -23.47
N ARG A 317 -2.99 -8.36 -24.75
CA ARG A 317 -1.60 -8.56 -25.22
C ARG A 317 -0.78 -7.27 -25.15
N ALA A 318 -1.38 -6.11 -25.41
CA ALA A 318 -0.78 -4.79 -25.27
C ALA A 318 -0.42 -4.49 -23.81
N ALA A 319 -1.37 -4.72 -22.90
CA ALA A 319 -1.13 -4.59 -21.47
C ALA A 319 -0.04 -5.56 -20.98
N ALA A 320 0.12 -6.73 -21.62
CA ALA A 320 1.16 -7.70 -21.27
C ALA A 320 2.58 -7.21 -21.61
N VAL A 321 2.74 -6.36 -22.62
CA VAL A 321 4.03 -5.75 -23.00
C VAL A 321 4.19 -4.32 -22.48
N GLY A 322 3.23 -3.82 -21.69
CA GLY A 322 3.25 -2.46 -21.15
C GLY A 322 2.92 -1.38 -22.17
N PHE A 323 2.29 -1.74 -23.29
CA PHE A 323 1.80 -0.82 -24.31
C PHE A 323 0.38 -0.36 -23.96
N GLU A 324 0.17 0.95 -23.87
CA GLU A 324 -1.16 1.53 -23.66
C GLU A 324 -1.84 1.84 -25.01
N THR A 325 -2.95 1.17 -25.27
CA THR A 325 -3.70 1.28 -26.54
C THR A 325 -4.57 2.53 -26.63
N TRP A 326 -5.02 3.08 -25.49
CA TRP A 326 -5.91 4.25 -25.45
C TRP A 326 -5.31 5.53 -26.05
N PRO A 327 -4.06 5.92 -25.74
CA PRO A 327 -3.44 7.09 -26.37
C PRO A 327 -3.33 6.96 -27.90
N VAL A 328 -2.97 5.77 -28.40
CA VAL A 328 -2.85 5.49 -29.84
C VAL A 328 -4.22 5.43 -30.51
N PHE A 329 -5.24 4.92 -29.83
CA PHE A 329 -6.61 4.97 -30.31
C PHE A 329 -7.10 6.41 -30.49
N MET A 330 -6.92 7.25 -29.46
CA MET A 330 -7.29 8.66 -29.51
C MET A 330 -6.53 9.38 -30.62
N GLU A 331 -5.24 9.08 -30.82
CA GLU A 331 -4.45 9.60 -31.94
C GLU A 331 -5.14 9.26 -33.27
N LEU A 332 -5.44 7.98 -33.53
CA LEU A 332 -6.02 7.52 -34.80
C LEU A 332 -7.46 8.00 -35.04
N THR A 333 -8.29 8.09 -34.00
CA THR A 333 -9.69 8.54 -34.12
C THR A 333 -9.84 10.06 -34.06
N SER A 334 -8.79 10.80 -33.65
CA SER A 334 -8.78 12.27 -33.69
C SER A 334 -8.39 12.84 -35.06
N VAL A 335 -7.91 11.99 -35.97
CA VAL A 335 -7.68 12.35 -37.38
C VAL A 335 -9.01 12.24 -38.13
N GLU A 336 -9.95 13.13 -37.81
CA GLU A 336 -11.15 13.41 -38.60
C GLU A 336 -11.36 14.91 -38.81
#